data_AF-A0A974YJR2-F1
#
_entry.id   AF-A0A974YJR2-F1
#
_cell.length_a   1.000
_cell.length_b   1.000
_cell.length_c   1.000
_cell.angle_alpha   90.00
_cell.angle_beta   90.00
_cell.angle_gamma   90.00
#
_symmetry.space_group_name_H-M   'P 1'
#
loop_
_entity.id
_entity.type
_entity.pdbx_description
1 polymer ?
#
loop_
_entity_poly.entity_id
_entity_poly.type
_entity_poly.pdbx_seq_one_letter_code
_entity_poly.pdbx_strand_id
1 'polypeptide(L)'
;MGKLKSLQPRLKTLGSRLSPIAPANRQEAEAIRHRKRDQNLEHRKWYKTSRWQKLREQVLVRDAYTCKQTGVICMGKHPADNSPVVDHVKPHHGDERLFWDIENLQTVSKAYHDSEKQKQERAQARW
;
A
#
# COMPACT_ATOMS: atom_id res chain seq x y z
N MET A 1 -42.12 36.68 -9.03
CA MET A 1 -41.47 35.45 -9.51
C MET A 1 -41.13 34.57 -8.31
N GLY A 2 -42.05 33.71 -7.86
CA GLY A 2 -41.82 32.83 -6.70
C GLY A 2 -41.09 31.55 -7.11
N LYS A 3 -39.92 31.27 -6.53
CA LYS A 3 -39.18 30.02 -6.77
C LYS A 3 -39.89 28.85 -6.08
N LEU A 4 -40.26 27.82 -6.84
CA LEU A 4 -40.78 26.55 -6.31
C LEU A 4 -39.65 25.82 -5.55
N LYS A 5 -39.88 25.48 -4.28
CA LYS A 5 -38.98 24.62 -3.49
C LYS A 5 -39.23 23.16 -3.89
N SER A 6 -38.17 22.45 -4.30
CA SER A 6 -38.24 21.01 -4.56
C SER A 6 -38.55 20.24 -3.26
N LEU A 7 -39.53 19.34 -3.31
CA LEU A 7 -39.87 18.47 -2.19
C LEU A 7 -38.73 17.48 -1.91
N GLN A 8 -38.38 17.31 -0.64
CA GLN A 8 -37.39 16.33 -0.23
C GLN A 8 -37.93 14.90 -0.39
N PRO A 9 -37.11 13.95 -0.87
CA PRO A 9 -37.54 12.57 -1.03
C PRO A 9 -37.90 11.96 0.34
N ARG A 10 -39.14 11.47 0.48
CA ARG A 10 -39.69 10.87 1.70
C ARG A 10 -39.36 9.38 1.87
N LEU A 11 -38.70 8.76 0.88
CA LEU A 11 -38.37 7.34 0.92
C LEU A 11 -37.00 7.14 1.59
N LYS A 12 -36.99 6.45 2.73
CA LYS A 12 -35.75 5.91 3.31
C LYS A 12 -35.25 4.81 2.37
N THR A 13 -34.01 4.91 1.90
CA THR A 13 -33.35 3.82 1.18
C THR A 13 -33.32 2.60 2.09
N LEU A 14 -34.07 1.54 1.76
CA LEU A 14 -34.01 0.27 2.46
C LEU A 14 -32.58 -0.28 2.31
N GLY A 15 -31.89 -0.48 3.44
CA GLY A 15 -30.59 -1.13 3.44
C GLY A 15 -30.70 -2.51 2.80
N SER A 16 -29.71 -2.87 1.98
CA SER A 16 -29.66 -4.20 1.35
C SER A 16 -29.71 -5.29 2.43
N ARG A 17 -30.73 -6.16 2.35
CA ARG A 17 -30.91 -7.31 3.25
C ARG A 17 -30.19 -8.56 2.76
N LEU A 18 -29.37 -8.44 1.72
CA LEU A 18 -28.62 -9.56 1.17
C LEU A 18 -27.41 -9.84 2.07
N SER A 19 -27.37 -11.04 2.66
CA SER A 19 -26.16 -11.54 3.30
C SER A 19 -25.02 -11.59 2.26
N PRO A 20 -23.80 -11.18 2.61
CA PRO A 20 -22.66 -11.32 1.71
C PRO A 20 -22.51 -12.78 1.31
N ILE A 21 -22.46 -13.06 0.01
CA ILE A 21 -22.17 -14.39 -0.51
C ILE A 21 -20.82 -14.85 0.06
N ALA A 22 -20.81 -16.03 0.67
CA ALA A 22 -19.57 -16.63 1.16
C ALA A 22 -18.60 -16.85 -0.02
N PRO A 23 -17.29 -16.62 0.16
CA PRO A 23 -16.32 -16.79 -0.94
C PRO A 23 -16.33 -18.24 -1.43
N ALA A 24 -16.32 -18.43 -2.75
CA ALA A 24 -16.38 -19.75 -3.36
C ALA A 24 -15.08 -20.55 -3.14
N ASN A 25 -13.96 -19.86 -2.93
CA ASN A 25 -12.68 -20.49 -2.64
C ASN A 25 -11.75 -19.58 -1.82
N ARG A 26 -10.59 -20.11 -1.44
CA ARG A 26 -9.58 -19.39 -0.66
C ARG A 26 -9.03 -18.15 -1.37
N GLN A 27 -8.82 -18.21 -2.68
CA GLN A 27 -8.29 -17.07 -3.45
C GLN A 27 -9.28 -15.91 -3.46
N GLU A 28 -10.57 -16.19 -3.63
CA GLU A 28 -11.63 -15.19 -3.56
C GLU A 28 -11.74 -14.61 -2.14
N ALA A 29 -11.64 -15.45 -1.10
CA ALA A 29 -11.60 -15.00 0.28
C ALA A 29 -10.42 -14.05 0.54
N GLU A 30 -9.23 -14.37 0.01
CA GLU A 30 -8.03 -13.52 0.10
C GLU A 30 -8.22 -12.21 -0.66
N ALA A 31 -8.74 -12.24 -1.89
CA ALA A 31 -9.03 -11.04 -2.68
C ALA A 31 -10.02 -10.10 -1.98
N ILE A 32 -11.07 -10.64 -1.36
CA ILE A 32 -12.03 -9.85 -0.55
C ILE A 32 -11.33 -9.21 0.65
N ARG A 33 -10.48 -9.95 1.37
CA ARG A 33 -9.71 -9.41 2.49
C ARG A 33 -8.77 -8.29 2.05
N HIS A 34 -8.04 -8.48 0.95
CA HIS A 34 -7.17 -7.46 0.38
C HIS A 34 -7.95 -6.20 -0.02
N ARG A 35 -9.10 -6.35 -0.69
CA ARG A 35 -9.96 -5.23 -1.07
C ARG A 35 -10.48 -4.45 0.14
N LYS A 36 -10.97 -5.14 1.18
CA LYS A 36 -11.41 -4.49 2.43
C LYS A 36 -10.27 -3.73 3.10
N ARG A 37 -9.07 -4.31 3.12
CA ARG A 37 -7.89 -3.65 3.71
C ARG A 37 -7.47 -2.40 2.94
N ASP A 38 -7.51 -2.46 1.61
CA ASP A 38 -7.25 -1.32 0.72
C ASP A 38 -8.30 -0.21 0.88
N GLN A 39 -9.56 -0.54 1.20
CA GLN A 39 -10.61 0.43 1.49
C GLN A 39 -10.44 1.10 2.86
N ASN A 40 -9.99 0.34 3.87
CA ASN A 40 -9.91 0.82 5.25
C ASN A 40 -8.66 1.66 5.56
N LEU A 41 -7.62 1.57 4.73
CA LEU A 41 -6.36 2.29 4.93
C LEU A 41 -6.18 3.33 3.84
N GLU A 42 -6.53 4.59 4.11
CA GLU A 42 -6.44 5.71 3.16
C GLU A 42 -5.07 5.80 2.49
N HIS A 43 -3.99 5.60 3.25
CA HIS A 43 -2.61 5.65 2.74
C HIS A 43 -2.27 4.58 1.70
N ARG A 44 -3.05 3.48 1.60
CA ARG A 44 -2.84 2.45 0.55
C ARG A 44 -3.05 3.02 -0.85
N LYS A 45 -3.91 4.04 -0.97
CA LYS A 45 -4.18 4.71 -2.24
C LYS A 45 -2.93 5.43 -2.76
N TRP A 46 -2.05 5.91 -1.88
CA TRP A 46 -0.84 6.63 -2.27
C TRP A 46 0.12 5.78 -3.10
N TYR A 47 0.26 4.49 -2.81
CA TYR A 47 1.07 3.55 -3.60
C TYR A 47 0.57 3.38 -5.05
N LYS A 48 -0.68 3.75 -5.36
CA LYS A 48 -1.28 3.65 -6.70
C LYS A 48 -1.16 4.96 -7.49
N THR A 49 -0.63 6.02 -6.89
CA THR A 49 -0.53 7.34 -7.53
C THR A 49 0.69 7.44 -8.46
N SER A 50 0.59 8.32 -9.46
CA SER A 50 1.73 8.68 -10.32
C SER A 50 2.85 9.36 -9.53
N ARG A 51 2.52 10.11 -8.46
CA ARG A 51 3.49 10.70 -7.55
C ARG A 51 4.37 9.63 -6.92
N TRP A 52 3.78 8.54 -6.45
CA TRP A 52 4.54 7.41 -5.90
C TRP A 52 5.40 6.73 -6.95
N GLN A 53 4.90 6.51 -8.16
CA GLN A 53 5.69 5.90 -9.23
C GLN A 53 6.95 6.70 -9.55
N LYS A 54 6.82 8.04 -9.65
CA LYS A 54 7.96 8.95 -9.86
C LYS A 54 8.94 8.94 -8.68
N LEU A 55 8.43 9.04 -7.45
CA LEU A 55 9.27 9.02 -6.26
C LEU A 55 10.03 7.69 -6.12
N ARG A 56 9.35 6.57 -6.41
CA ARG A 56 9.94 5.23 -6.43
C ARG A 56 11.11 5.18 -7.42
N GLU A 57 10.92 5.68 -8.64
CA GLU A 57 11.98 5.71 -9.64
C GLU A 57 13.17 6.58 -9.18
N GLN A 58 12.91 7.77 -8.62
CA GLN A 58 13.95 8.64 -8.09
C GLN A 58 14.79 7.95 -7.01
N VAL A 59 14.15 7.22 -6.08
CA VAL A 59 14.84 6.46 -5.03
C VAL A 59 15.71 5.34 -5.61
N LEU A 60 15.18 4.60 -6.59
CA LEU A 60 15.93 3.53 -7.25
C LEU A 60 17.17 4.08 -7.98
N VAL A 61 17.02 5.19 -8.70
CA VAL A 61 18.13 5.84 -9.41
C VAL A 61 19.16 6.40 -8.42
N ARG A 62 18.70 7.10 -7.36
CA ARG A 62 19.57 7.63 -6.29
C ARG A 62 20.44 6.54 -5.68
N ASP A 63 19.86 5.37 -5.44
CA ASP A 63 20.55 4.24 -4.83
C ASP A 63 21.27 3.35 -5.87
N ALA A 64 21.34 3.78 -7.14
CA ALA A 64 21.94 3.04 -8.24
C ALA A 64 21.43 1.60 -8.34
N TYR A 65 20.13 1.39 -8.10
CA TYR A 65 19.49 0.08 -8.03
C TYR A 65 20.19 -0.90 -7.08
N THR A 66 20.88 -0.42 -6.05
CA THR A 66 21.60 -1.27 -5.09
C THR A 66 20.86 -1.31 -3.77
N CYS A 67 20.69 -2.52 -3.22
CA CYS A 67 20.12 -2.71 -1.90
C CYS A 67 20.96 -1.99 -0.84
N LYS A 68 20.40 -1.00 -0.16
CA LYS A 68 21.09 -0.20 0.87
C LYS A 68 21.49 -1.00 2.11
N GLN A 69 20.87 -2.17 2.30
CA GLN A 69 21.08 -3.02 3.47
C GLN A 69 22.08 -4.15 3.22
N THR A 70 22.13 -4.68 1.99
CA THR A 70 22.96 -5.86 1.67
C THR A 70 24.00 -5.61 0.57
N GLY A 71 23.94 -4.48 -0.14
CA GLY A 71 24.83 -4.19 -1.28
C GLY A 71 24.52 -4.95 -2.56
N VAL A 72 23.49 -5.79 -2.58
CA VAL A 72 23.08 -6.55 -3.78
C VAL A 72 22.49 -5.63 -4.83
N ILE A 73 22.92 -5.79 -6.09
CA ILE A 73 22.34 -5.09 -7.24
C ILE A 73 20.94 -5.65 -7.54
N CYS A 74 19.95 -4.76 -7.50
CA CYS A 74 18.53 -5.04 -7.70
C CYS A 74 18.07 -4.84 -9.15
N MET A 75 18.47 -5.75 -10.05
CA MET A 75 18.06 -5.73 -11.47
C MET A 75 17.04 -6.83 -11.83
N GLY A 76 16.58 -7.62 -10.86
CA GLY A 76 15.66 -8.72 -11.10
C GLY A 76 14.28 -8.26 -11.58
N LYS A 77 13.69 -9.02 -12.50
CA LYS A 77 12.25 -8.88 -12.80
C LYS A 77 11.44 -9.39 -11.62
N HIS A 78 10.43 -8.64 -11.18
CA HIS A 78 9.52 -9.10 -10.13
C HIS A 78 8.86 -10.44 -10.53
N PRO A 79 8.80 -11.46 -9.66
CA PRO A 79 9.09 -11.46 -8.22
C PRO A 79 10.46 -12.07 -7.83
N ALA A 80 11.51 -11.97 -8.67
CA ALA A 80 12.83 -12.50 -8.35
C ALA A 80 13.41 -11.90 -7.05
N ASP A 81 14.30 -12.64 -6.39
CA ASP A 81 14.92 -12.27 -5.11
C ASP A 81 15.69 -10.95 -5.17
N ASN A 82 16.34 -10.68 -6.31
CA ASN A 82 17.04 -9.43 -6.59
C ASN A 82 16.14 -8.39 -7.30
N SER A 83 14.81 -8.51 -7.23
CA SER A 83 13.95 -7.47 -7.77
C SER A 83 13.95 -6.22 -6.87
N PRO A 84 13.94 -5.01 -7.45
CA PRO A 84 14.02 -3.76 -6.70
C PRO A 84 12.70 -3.44 -5.99
N VAL A 85 12.78 -3.28 -4.68
CA VAL A 85 11.69 -2.83 -3.82
C VAL A 85 12.11 -1.51 -3.17
N VAL A 86 11.19 -0.55 -3.10
CA VAL A 86 11.39 0.68 -2.34
C VAL A 86 10.63 0.55 -1.04
N ASP A 87 11.38 0.60 0.05
CA ASP A 87 10.93 0.36 1.42
C ASP A 87 11.02 1.65 2.25
N HIS A 88 10.11 1.78 3.22
CA HIS A 88 10.14 2.86 4.19
C HIS A 88 11.02 2.45 5.38
N VAL A 89 12.12 3.19 5.60
CA VAL A 89 13.05 2.96 6.72
C VAL A 89 12.29 3.03 8.05
N LYS A 90 11.58 4.14 8.27
CA LYS A 90 10.60 4.29 9.36
C LYS A 90 9.21 4.02 8.82
N PRO A 91 8.46 3.06 9.39
CA PRO A 91 7.09 2.81 9.00
C PRO A 91 6.26 4.09 9.14
N HIS A 92 5.59 4.49 8.06
CA HIS A 92 4.89 5.76 8.03
C HIS A 92 3.56 5.73 8.81
N HIS A 93 2.95 4.56 9.06
CA HIS A 93 1.69 4.39 9.83
C HIS A 93 0.51 5.31 9.43
N GLY A 94 0.52 5.84 8.21
CA GLY A 94 -0.47 6.81 7.72
C GLY A 94 -0.06 8.27 7.85
N ASP A 95 1.11 8.57 8.41
CA ASP A 95 1.75 9.90 8.32
C ASP A 95 2.18 10.16 6.87
N GLU A 96 1.59 11.18 6.28
CA GLU A 96 1.87 11.58 4.91
C GLU A 96 3.30 12.12 4.73
N ARG A 97 3.85 12.81 5.75
CA ARG A 97 5.21 13.38 5.67
C ARG A 97 6.23 12.26 5.57
N LEU A 98 6.13 11.26 6.44
CA LEU A 98 7.00 10.08 6.40
C LEU A 98 6.82 9.25 5.12
N PHE A 99 5.62 9.26 4.54
CA PHE A 99 5.36 8.50 3.33
C PHE A 99 6.07 9.06 2.10
N TRP A 100 6.07 10.40 1.94
CA TRP A 100 6.63 11.10 0.79
C TRP A 100 8.08 11.57 0.98
N ASP A 101 8.62 11.43 2.19
CA ASP A 101 10.00 11.79 2.48
C ASP A 101 10.96 10.84 1.77
N ILE A 102 11.74 11.38 0.83
CA ILE A 102 12.73 10.63 0.06
C ILE A 102 13.84 10.07 0.95
N GLU A 103 14.19 10.76 2.04
CA GLU A 103 15.22 10.31 2.98
C GLU A 103 14.73 9.14 3.84
N ASN A 104 13.41 9.03 4.02
CA ASN A 104 12.79 7.88 4.68
C ASN A 104 12.60 6.67 3.75
N LEU A 105 12.95 6.79 2.46
CA LEU A 105 12.84 5.72 1.48
C LEU A 105 14.21 5.13 1.14
N GLN A 106 14.26 3.81 0.98
CA GLN A 106 15.47 3.08 0.60
C GLN A 106 15.17 2.00 -0.44
N THR A 107 16.12 1.78 -1.34
CA THR A 107 16.12 0.62 -2.23
C THR A 107 16.58 -0.62 -1.49
N VAL A 108 15.80 -1.70 -1.56
CA VAL A 108 16.13 -3.01 -1.00
C VAL A 108 15.80 -4.11 -2.00
N SER A 109 16.48 -5.25 -1.88
CA SER A 109 16.11 -6.45 -2.63
C SER A 109 14.83 -7.07 -2.06
N LYS A 110 14.03 -7.71 -2.92
CA LYS A 110 12.85 -8.44 -2.48
C LYS A 110 13.17 -9.51 -1.43
N ALA A 111 14.28 -10.23 -1.59
CA ALA A 111 14.70 -11.23 -0.61
C ALA A 111 14.91 -10.63 0.78
N TYR A 112 15.60 -9.49 0.89
CA TYR A 112 15.80 -8.79 2.17
C TYR A 112 14.48 -8.26 2.73
N HIS A 113 13.67 -7.63 1.87
CA HIS A 113 12.40 -7.03 2.25
C HIS A 113 11.44 -8.07 2.83
N ASP A 114 11.30 -9.23 2.20
CA ASP A 114 10.34 -10.25 2.62
C ASP A 114 10.81 -11.07 3.82
N SER A 115 12.11 -11.05 4.13
CA SER A 115 12.71 -11.79 5.25
C SER A 115 13.07 -10.86 6.43
N GLU A 116 14.21 -10.18 6.35
CA GLU A 116 14.81 -9.44 7.45
C GLU A 116 13.99 -8.22 7.84
N LYS A 117 13.50 -7.44 6.87
CA LYS A 117 12.66 -6.27 7.18
C LYS A 117 11.36 -6.68 7.88
N GLN A 118 10.68 -7.71 7.37
CA GLN A 118 9.47 -8.23 8.03
C GLN A 118 9.73 -8.78 9.44
N LYS A 119 10.92 -9.34 9.69
CA LYS A 119 11.30 -9.79 11.05
C LYS A 119 11.52 -8.58 11.97
N GLN A 120 12.23 -7.55 11.51
CA GLN A 120 12.49 -6.33 12.27
C GLN A 120 11.19 -5.59 12.63
N GLU A 121 10.27 -5.43 11.68
CA GLU A 121 8.98 -4.77 11.92
C GLU A 121 8.14 -5.54 12.95
N ARG A 122 8.13 -6.87 12.86
CA ARG A 122 7.44 -7.73 13.85
C ARG A 122 8.07 -7.64 15.23
N ALA A 123 9.38 -7.49 15.33
CA ALA A 123 10.06 -7.30 16.62
C ALA A 123 9.73 -5.93 17.24
N GLN A 124 9.67 -4.87 16.44
CA GLN A 124 9.37 -3.51 16.89
C GLN A 124 7.90 -3.33 17.34
N ALA A 125 6.97 -4.08 16.75
CA ALA A 125 5.54 -4.00 17.08
C ALA A 125 5.13 -4.70 18.39
N ARG A 126 6.07 -5.37 19.10
CA ARG A 126 5.78 -6.12 20.34
C ARG A 126 6.10 -5.30 21.60
N TRP A 127 5.32 -4.25 21.86
CA TRP A 127 5.38 -3.48 23.11
C TRP A 127 3.96 -3.20 23.58
#